data_AF-A0A8B6GNE4-F1
#
_entry.id   AF-A0A8B6GNE4-F1
#
_cell.length_a   1.000
_cell.length_b   1.000
_cell.length_c   1.000
_cell.angle_alpha   90.00
_cell.angle_beta   90.00
_cell.angle_gamma   90.00
#
_symmetry.space_group_name_H-M   'P 1'
#
loop_
_entity.id
_entity.type
_entity.pdbx_description
1 polymer ?
#
loop_
_entity_poly.entity_id
_entity_poly.type
_entity_poly.pdbx_seq_one_letter_code
_entity_poly.pdbx_strand_id
1 'polypeptide(L)'
;MADPKEKEQPIASVVNPRSFVVPFPEPRTKCISDTNSNSEPSMDSITEEPARLFYDSLAGNTRKSYPRARSVLDSFQLLYTLDKVWPVPVEQLVQFIAYLSLKHYSPATVRLYISGISFSHKERNLEDTTKNFVVSKMLGGLHTPVVRLLIIVLCGHQYRDFGYTWSSQAGQISQLDFNPWLF
;
A
#
# COMPACT_ATOMS: atom_id res chain seq x y z
N MET A 1 -34.91 66.13 -3.67
CA MET A 1 -33.46 66.29 -3.93
C MET A 1 -32.78 65.03 -3.43
N ALA A 2 -32.75 63.92 -4.18
CA ALA A 2 -31.99 63.65 -5.40
C ALA A 2 -30.46 63.69 -5.16
N ASP A 3 -29.87 62.52 -4.92
CA ASP A 3 -28.49 62.17 -5.32
C ASP A 3 -28.45 60.64 -5.66
N PRO A 4 -27.65 60.19 -6.66
CA PRO A 4 -28.00 59.09 -7.56
C PRO A 4 -26.98 57.92 -7.62
N LYS A 5 -27.24 56.99 -8.56
CA LYS A 5 -26.34 56.02 -9.24
C LYS A 5 -26.02 54.67 -8.56
N GLU A 6 -26.77 53.67 -8.99
CA GLU A 6 -26.31 52.54 -9.83
C GLU A 6 -24.88 52.01 -9.62
N LYS A 7 -24.77 50.74 -9.21
CA LYS A 7 -24.13 49.66 -10.00
C LYS A 7 -24.28 48.29 -9.32
N GLU A 8 -25.09 47.42 -9.92
CA GLU A 8 -24.87 45.97 -9.86
C GLU A 8 -23.53 45.67 -10.53
N GLN A 9 -22.69 44.80 -9.92
CA GLN A 9 -22.01 43.72 -10.65
C GLN A 9 -21.73 42.51 -9.74
N PRO A 10 -21.86 41.27 -10.27
CA PRO A 10 -21.64 40.01 -9.56
C PRO A 10 -20.27 39.37 -9.90
N ILE A 11 -20.03 38.19 -9.29
CA ILE A 11 -19.02 37.17 -9.64
C ILE A 11 -17.61 37.39 -9.07
N ALA A 12 -17.36 36.79 -7.91
CA ALA A 12 -16.03 36.36 -7.51
C ALA A 12 -15.93 34.83 -7.67
N SER A 13 -15.72 34.35 -8.90
CA SER A 13 -15.19 33.01 -9.17
C SER A 13 -13.67 33.08 -9.21
N VAL A 14 -13.04 33.00 -8.04
CA VAL A 14 -11.59 32.83 -7.94
C VAL A 14 -11.29 31.67 -7.00
N VAL A 15 -11.30 30.46 -7.56
CA VAL A 15 -10.23 29.48 -7.30
C VAL A 15 -10.00 28.74 -8.62
N ASN A 16 -8.95 29.15 -9.32
CA ASN A 16 -8.33 28.38 -10.38
C ASN A 16 -7.64 27.18 -9.71
N PRO A 17 -8.13 25.93 -9.87
CA PRO A 17 -7.36 24.78 -9.46
C PRO A 17 -6.21 24.69 -10.46
N ARG A 18 -5.02 25.12 -10.03
CA ARG A 18 -3.75 24.80 -10.67
C ARG A 18 -3.82 23.35 -11.13
N SER A 19 -3.96 23.18 -12.43
CA SER A 19 -3.80 21.93 -13.12
C SER A 19 -2.43 21.40 -12.75
N PHE A 20 -2.41 20.42 -11.87
CA PHE A 20 -1.22 19.62 -11.66
C PHE A 20 -1.12 18.69 -12.87
N VAL A 21 -0.69 19.26 -13.99
CA VAL A 21 -0.24 18.50 -15.15
C VAL A 21 1.02 17.81 -14.67
N VAL A 22 0.88 16.57 -14.18
CA VAL A 22 2.02 15.66 -14.12
C VAL A 22 2.55 15.56 -15.55
N PRO A 23 3.81 15.93 -15.82
CA PRO A 23 4.40 15.71 -17.12
C PRO A 23 4.28 14.23 -17.42
N PHE A 24 3.51 13.91 -18.47
CA PHE A 24 3.49 12.57 -19.02
C PHE A 24 4.95 12.24 -19.38
N PRO A 25 5.55 11.17 -18.83
CA PRO A 25 6.91 10.80 -19.22
C PRO A 25 6.90 10.59 -20.74
N GLU A 26 7.77 11.32 -21.45
CA GLU A 26 7.85 11.25 -22.90
C GLU A 26 7.94 9.78 -23.34
N PRO A 27 7.14 9.37 -24.35
CA PRO A 27 7.24 8.04 -24.90
C PRO A 27 8.61 7.87 -25.54
N ARG A 28 9.55 7.23 -24.83
CA ARG A 28 10.70 6.58 -25.46
C ARG A 28 10.26 5.25 -26.07
N THR A 29 9.34 5.32 -27.02
CA THR A 29 9.06 4.23 -27.93
C THR A 29 9.73 4.57 -29.25
N LYS A 30 10.79 3.84 -29.54
CA LYS A 30 11.30 3.65 -30.89
C LYS A 30 10.09 3.27 -31.76
N CYS A 31 9.74 4.09 -32.76
CA CYS A 31 8.70 3.73 -33.72
C CYS A 31 9.11 2.39 -34.34
N ILE A 32 8.38 1.32 -34.04
CA ILE A 32 8.58 0.03 -34.69
C ILE A 32 8.00 0.21 -36.08
N SER A 33 8.88 0.24 -37.08
CA SER A 33 8.49 0.12 -38.48
C SER A 33 7.93 -1.28 -38.72
N ASP A 34 6.70 -1.32 -39.20
CA ASP A 34 5.87 -2.51 -39.37
C ASP A 34 6.55 -3.61 -40.20
N THR A 35 6.86 -4.75 -39.58
CA THR A 35 6.93 -6.01 -40.31
C THR A 35 5.52 -6.58 -40.37
N ASN A 36 4.92 -6.41 -41.54
CA ASN A 36 3.61 -6.89 -41.96
C ASN A 36 3.50 -8.42 -41.82
N SER A 37 2.90 -8.88 -40.73
CA SER A 37 2.34 -10.22 -40.60
C SER A 37 0.91 -10.05 -40.09
N ASN A 38 -0.05 -10.08 -41.03
CA ASN A 38 -1.50 -10.02 -40.78
C ASN A 38 -2.01 -11.30 -40.10
N SER A 39 -1.46 -11.64 -38.95
CA SER A 39 -2.06 -12.58 -38.02
C SER A 39 -3.05 -11.80 -37.17
N GLU A 40 -4.35 -12.09 -37.33
CA GLU A 40 -5.38 -11.57 -36.43
C GLU A 40 -5.01 -11.91 -34.97
N PRO A 41 -5.18 -10.96 -34.04
CA PRO A 41 -4.85 -11.20 -32.64
C PRO A 41 -5.75 -12.30 -32.07
N SER A 42 -5.13 -13.31 -31.44
CA SER A 42 -5.85 -14.33 -30.68
C SER A 42 -6.68 -13.68 -29.56
N MET A 43 -7.84 -14.26 -29.22
CA MET A 43 -8.68 -13.78 -28.11
C MET A 43 -7.88 -13.67 -26.80
N ASP A 44 -6.92 -14.57 -26.57
CA ASP A 44 -6.03 -14.52 -25.40
C ASP A 44 -5.21 -13.22 -25.37
N SER A 45 -4.62 -12.84 -26.52
CA SER A 45 -3.84 -11.60 -26.63
C SER A 45 -4.68 -10.35 -26.40
N ILE A 46 -5.95 -10.36 -26.81
CA ILE A 46 -6.89 -9.25 -26.58
C ILE A 46 -7.25 -9.14 -25.10
N THR A 47 -7.33 -10.26 -24.37
CA THR A 47 -7.65 -10.23 -22.93
C THR A 47 -6.44 -9.88 -22.04
N GLU A 48 -5.23 -10.18 -22.48
CA GLU A 48 -4.00 -9.86 -21.73
C GLU A 48 -3.52 -8.42 -21.95
N GLU A 49 -3.70 -7.87 -23.16
CA GLU A 49 -3.21 -6.54 -23.52
C GLU A 49 -3.75 -5.40 -22.62
N PRO A 50 -5.02 -5.38 -22.17
CA PRO A 50 -5.53 -4.38 -21.23
C PRO A 50 -4.75 -4.35 -19.91
N ALA A 51 -4.40 -5.52 -19.37
CA ALA A 51 -3.61 -5.61 -18.16
C ALA A 51 -2.21 -5.03 -18.40
N ARG A 52 -1.57 -5.39 -19.52
CA ARG A 52 -0.26 -4.86 -19.90
C ARG A 52 -0.26 -3.34 -20.03
N LEU A 53 -1.22 -2.78 -20.78
CA LEU A 53 -1.35 -1.33 -20.97
C LEU A 53 -1.59 -0.61 -19.64
N PHE A 54 -2.41 -1.19 -18.77
CA PHE A 54 -2.65 -0.66 -17.42
C PHE A 54 -1.36 -0.66 -16.58
N TYR A 55 -0.58 -1.74 -16.61
CA TYR A 55 0.70 -1.83 -15.90
C TYR A 55 1.78 -0.89 -16.46
N ASP A 56 1.84 -0.70 -17.77
CA ASP A 56 2.79 0.21 -18.43
C ASP A 56 2.42 1.69 -18.21
N SER A 57 1.15 2.00 -17.90
CA SER A 57 0.73 3.34 -17.50
C SER A 57 1.27 3.78 -16.13
N LEU A 58 1.75 2.86 -15.30
CA LEU A 58 2.26 3.16 -13.96
C LEU A 58 3.66 3.76 -14.01
N ALA A 59 3.91 4.73 -13.14
CA ALA A 59 5.27 5.23 -12.91
C ALA A 59 6.22 4.10 -12.47
N GLY A 60 7.49 4.16 -12.91
CA GLY A 60 8.44 3.06 -12.70
C GLY A 60 8.73 2.73 -11.23
N ASN A 61 8.62 3.70 -10.33
CA ASN A 61 8.72 3.50 -8.87
C ASN A 61 7.48 2.76 -8.32
N THR A 62 6.29 3.12 -8.79
CA THR A 62 5.01 2.51 -8.43
C THR A 62 4.94 1.05 -8.88
N ARG A 63 5.38 0.77 -10.12
CA ARG A 63 5.42 -0.59 -10.68
C ARG A 63 6.28 -1.56 -9.86
N LYS A 64 7.31 -1.07 -9.17
CA LYS A 64 8.14 -1.88 -8.25
C LYS A 64 7.56 -1.95 -6.84
N SER A 65 6.95 -0.86 -6.38
CA SER A 65 6.50 -0.72 -4.99
C SER A 65 5.20 -1.44 -4.69
N TYR A 66 4.26 -1.49 -5.64
CA TYR A 66 2.96 -2.14 -5.43
C TYR A 66 3.06 -3.66 -5.33
N PRO A 67 3.79 -4.38 -6.21
CA PRO A 67 4.03 -5.81 -6.03
C PRO A 67 4.75 -6.10 -4.72
N ARG A 68 5.72 -5.23 -4.34
CA ARG A 68 6.43 -5.34 -3.06
C ARG A 68 5.49 -5.27 -1.86
N ALA A 69 4.52 -4.37 -1.89
CA ALA A 69 3.50 -4.26 -0.83
C ALA A 69 2.72 -5.58 -0.67
N ARG A 70 2.36 -6.20 -1.80
CA ARG A 70 1.68 -7.51 -1.85
C ARG A 70 2.55 -8.61 -1.23
N SER A 71 3.82 -8.69 -1.60
CA SER A 71 4.74 -9.69 -1.04
C SER A 71 4.94 -9.52 0.48
N VAL A 72 4.98 -8.27 0.98
CA VAL A 72 5.10 -8.00 2.42
C VAL A 72 3.83 -8.41 3.16
N LEU A 73 2.65 -8.19 2.57
CA LEU A 73 1.39 -8.67 3.11
C LEU A 73 1.31 -10.21 3.12
N ASP A 74 1.72 -10.86 2.04
CA ASP A 74 1.76 -12.33 1.95
C ASP A 74 2.69 -12.93 3.01
N SER A 75 3.83 -12.28 3.26
CA SER A 75 4.79 -12.68 4.29
C SER A 75 4.20 -12.51 5.70
N PHE A 76 3.46 -11.43 5.94
CA PHE A 76 2.73 -11.20 7.18
C PHE A 76 1.65 -12.26 7.39
N GLN A 77 0.82 -12.54 6.39
CA GLN A 77 -0.22 -13.56 6.47
C GLN A 77 0.38 -14.96 6.72
N LEU A 78 1.49 -15.28 6.06
CA LEU A 78 2.20 -16.53 6.29
C LEU A 78 2.76 -16.64 7.71
N LEU A 79 3.36 -15.55 8.22
CA LEU A 79 3.98 -15.53 9.55
C LEU A 79 2.96 -15.75 10.68
N TYR A 80 1.73 -15.25 10.51
CA TYR A 80 0.67 -15.36 11.51
C TYR A 80 -0.40 -16.42 11.17
N THR A 81 -0.15 -17.27 10.17
CA THR A 81 -1.08 -18.32 9.70
C THR A 81 -2.48 -17.77 9.43
N LEU A 82 -2.55 -16.61 8.78
CA LEU A 82 -3.80 -15.97 8.37
C LEU A 82 -4.22 -16.47 6.99
N ASP A 83 -5.53 -16.59 6.78
CA ASP A 83 -6.08 -16.93 5.48
C ASP A 83 -5.77 -15.84 4.45
N LYS A 84 -5.29 -16.26 3.28
CA LYS A 84 -5.00 -15.39 2.13
C LYS A 84 -6.28 -15.02 1.38
N VAL A 85 -7.19 -14.34 2.07
CA VAL A 85 -8.46 -13.91 1.51
C VAL A 85 -8.29 -12.59 0.76
N TRP A 86 -8.87 -12.52 -0.44
CA TRP A 86 -9.02 -11.29 -1.21
C TRP A 86 -10.50 -11.05 -1.50
N PRO A 87 -11.07 -9.88 -1.16
CA PRO A 87 -10.43 -8.69 -0.62
C PRO A 87 -9.97 -8.85 0.84
N VAL A 88 -8.81 -8.24 1.17
CA VAL A 88 -8.27 -8.23 2.54
C VAL A 88 -9.29 -7.57 3.50
N PRO A 89 -9.71 -8.26 4.57
CA PRO A 89 -10.65 -7.69 5.53
C PRO A 89 -10.02 -6.53 6.33
N VAL A 90 -10.86 -5.62 6.82
CA VAL A 90 -10.40 -4.42 7.55
C VAL A 90 -9.57 -4.79 8.78
N GLU A 91 -9.94 -5.87 9.49
CA GLU A 91 -9.20 -6.34 10.66
C GLU A 91 -7.77 -6.75 10.32
N GLN A 92 -7.57 -7.52 9.24
CA GLN A 92 -6.23 -7.90 8.79
C GLN A 92 -5.41 -6.68 8.35
N LEU A 93 -6.04 -5.66 7.72
CA LEU A 93 -5.36 -4.42 7.37
C LEU A 93 -4.90 -3.64 8.61
N VAL A 94 -5.73 -3.57 9.64
CA VAL A 94 -5.41 -2.94 10.93
C VAL A 94 -4.21 -3.63 11.58
N GLN A 95 -4.24 -4.96 11.67
CA GLN A 95 -3.14 -5.76 12.21
C GLN A 95 -1.86 -5.61 11.37
N PHE A 96 -1.99 -5.56 10.05
CA PHE A 96 -0.86 -5.34 9.14
C PHE A 96 -0.21 -3.96 9.35
N ILE A 97 -1.00 -2.89 9.51
CA ILE A 97 -0.48 -1.55 9.80
C ILE A 97 0.26 -1.54 11.14
N ALA A 98 -0.29 -2.22 12.15
CA ALA A 98 0.37 -2.37 13.45
C ALA A 98 1.70 -3.13 13.32
N TYR A 99 1.73 -4.24 12.55
CA TYR A 99 2.94 -5.00 12.27
C TYR A 99 4.03 -4.14 11.60
N LEU A 100 3.67 -3.32 10.60
CA LEU A 100 4.62 -2.44 9.93
C LEU A 100 5.17 -1.35 10.89
N SER A 101 4.33 -0.85 11.80
CA SER A 101 4.75 0.07 12.86
C SER A 101 5.77 -0.58 13.80
N LEU A 102 5.50 -1.81 14.23
CA LEU A 102 6.40 -2.61 15.08
C LEU A 102 7.73 -2.95 14.39
N LYS A 103 7.71 -3.15 13.06
CA LYS A 103 8.91 -3.32 12.23
C LYS A 103 9.62 -2.00 11.90
N HIS A 104 9.20 -0.88 12.48
CA HIS A 104 9.78 0.45 12.33
C HIS A 104 9.77 1.04 10.91
N TYR A 105 8.84 0.60 10.06
CA TYR A 105 8.65 1.21 8.75
C TYR A 105 8.29 2.70 8.88
N SER A 106 8.75 3.52 7.92
CA SER A 106 8.39 4.94 7.90
C SER A 106 6.89 5.11 7.59
N PRO A 107 6.22 6.15 8.10
CA PRO A 107 4.82 6.42 7.79
C PRO A 107 4.55 6.54 6.28
N ALA A 108 5.52 7.09 5.53
CA ALA A 108 5.44 7.18 4.07
C ALA A 108 5.45 5.79 3.41
N THR A 109 6.31 4.88 3.89
CA THR A 109 6.37 3.50 3.40
C THR A 109 5.09 2.73 3.72
N VAL A 110 4.52 2.91 4.91
CA VAL A 110 3.26 2.27 5.27
C VAL A 110 2.12 2.74 4.36
N ARG A 111 2.02 4.06 4.11
CA ARG A 111 1.02 4.61 3.17
C ARG A 111 1.20 4.10 1.75
N LEU A 112 2.45 3.94 1.31
CA LEU A 112 2.76 3.35 0.01
C LEU A 112 2.30 1.90 -0.08
N TYR A 113 2.50 1.11 0.98
CA TYR A 113 2.03 -0.29 1.00
C TYR A 113 0.51 -0.38 1.02
N ILE A 114 -0.19 0.43 1.81
CA ILE A 114 -1.66 0.48 1.80
C ILE A 114 -2.18 0.92 0.42
N SER A 115 -1.51 1.86 -0.23
CA SER A 115 -1.84 2.28 -1.60
C SER A 115 -1.64 1.16 -2.62
N GLY A 116 -0.59 0.33 -2.47
CA GLY A 116 -0.38 -0.86 -3.30
C GLY A 116 -1.43 -1.96 -3.09
N ILE A 117 -1.95 -2.10 -1.88
CA ILE A 117 -3.06 -3.02 -1.58
C ILE A 117 -4.37 -2.49 -2.19
N SER A 118 -4.68 -1.20 -2.02
CA SER A 118 -5.83 -0.54 -2.67
C SER A 118 -5.78 -0.70 -4.19
N PHE A 119 -4.59 -0.54 -4.79
CA PHE A 119 -4.38 -0.78 -6.21
C PHE A 119 -4.70 -2.22 -6.60
N SER A 120 -4.25 -3.19 -5.80
CA SER A 120 -4.52 -4.62 -6.01
C SER A 120 -6.01 -4.97 -5.94
N HIS A 121 -6.79 -4.26 -5.11
CA HIS A 121 -8.25 -4.39 -5.08
C HIS A 121 -8.89 -3.84 -6.36
N LYS A 122 -8.48 -2.64 -6.79
CA LYS A 122 -9.01 -1.97 -7.99
C LYS A 122 -8.70 -2.73 -9.28
N GLU A 123 -7.49 -3.29 -9.39
CA GLU A 123 -7.08 -4.16 -10.50
C GLU A 123 -8.06 -5.33 -10.70
N ARG A 124 -8.63 -5.84 -9.61
CA ARG A 124 -9.54 -7.00 -9.61
C ARG A 124 -11.01 -6.61 -9.54
N ASN A 125 -11.34 -5.33 -9.64
CA ASN A 125 -12.69 -4.78 -9.45
C ASN A 125 -13.33 -5.22 -8.11
N LEU A 126 -12.52 -5.32 -7.05
CA LEU A 126 -12.96 -5.67 -5.70
C LEU A 126 -13.21 -4.41 -4.86
N GLU A 127 -14.02 -4.56 -3.80
CA GLU A 127 -14.23 -3.49 -2.82
C GLU A 127 -12.93 -3.10 -2.12
N ASP A 128 -12.67 -1.79 -2.08
CA ASP A 128 -11.46 -1.22 -1.50
C ASP A 128 -11.63 -0.97 0.01
N THR A 129 -11.30 -1.98 0.81
CA THR A 129 -11.36 -1.93 2.28
C THR A 129 -10.33 -0.99 2.90
N THR A 130 -9.33 -0.53 2.13
CA THR A 130 -8.27 0.38 2.63
C THR A 130 -8.78 1.78 2.93
N LYS A 131 -9.89 2.19 2.31
CA LYS A 131 -10.53 3.51 2.54
C LYS A 131 -11.39 3.54 3.79
N ASN A 132 -11.48 2.45 4.54
CA ASN A 132 -12.23 2.39 5.77
C ASN A 132 -11.76 3.48 6.76
N PHE A 133 -12.70 4.04 7.50
CA PHE A 133 -12.43 5.09 8.50
C PHE A 133 -11.36 4.68 9.52
N VAL A 134 -11.39 3.42 9.97
CA VAL A 134 -10.43 2.89 10.96
C VAL A 134 -9.01 2.91 10.40
N VAL A 135 -8.82 2.41 9.17
CA VAL A 135 -7.53 2.42 8.47
C VAL A 135 -7.00 3.84 8.32
N SER A 136 -7.88 4.77 7.91
CA SER A 136 -7.54 6.18 7.76
C SER A 136 -7.06 6.82 9.08
N LYS A 137 -7.72 6.49 10.20
CA LYS A 137 -7.33 6.97 11.53
C LYS A 137 -6.00 6.39 11.98
N MET A 138 -5.72 5.10 11.75
CA MET A 138 -4.45 4.48 12.08
C MET A 138 -3.27 5.11 11.30
N LEU A 139 -3.46 5.37 10.00
CA LEU A 139 -2.45 6.04 9.19
C LEU A 139 -2.17 7.49 9.64
N GLY A 140 -3.16 8.14 10.27
CA GLY A 140 -2.97 9.42 10.96
C GLY A 140 -2.11 9.28 12.23
N GLY A 141 -2.32 8.21 13.01
CA GLY A 141 -1.57 7.93 14.23
C GLY A 141 -0.09 7.57 14.02
N LEU A 142 0.30 7.10 12.82
CA LEU A 142 1.72 6.82 12.52
C LEU A 142 2.60 8.08 12.51
N HIS A 143 2.02 9.26 12.35
CA HIS A 143 2.75 10.53 12.32
C HIS A 143 3.06 11.06 13.74
N THR A 144 2.36 10.59 14.77
CA THR A 144 2.55 11.10 16.13
C THR A 144 3.67 10.32 16.84
N PRO A 145 4.77 10.97 17.23
CA PRO A 145 5.92 10.30 17.85
C PRO A 145 5.58 9.68 19.21
N VAL A 146 4.47 10.09 19.83
CA VAL A 146 4.05 9.70 21.19
C VAL A 146 3.57 8.24 21.25
N VAL A 147 2.91 7.74 20.21
CA VAL A 147 2.42 6.33 20.16
C VAL A 147 3.55 5.35 19.84
N ARG A 148 4.64 5.86 19.24
CA ARG A 148 5.83 5.08 18.84
C ARG A 148 6.61 4.58 20.06
N LEU A 149 6.57 5.29 21.20
CA LEU A 149 7.14 4.82 22.46
C LEU A 149 6.20 3.89 23.24
N LEU A 150 4.89 4.18 23.25
CA LEU A 150 3.92 3.45 24.06
C LEU A 150 3.73 1.99 23.60
N ILE A 151 3.75 1.70 22.29
CA ILE A 151 3.64 0.32 21.81
C ILE A 151 4.88 -0.52 22.15
N ILE A 152 6.09 0.05 22.10
CA ILE A 152 7.32 -0.66 22.46
C ILE A 152 7.33 -0.97 23.97
N VAL A 153 6.88 -0.04 24.81
CA VAL A 153 6.87 -0.20 26.27
C VAL A 153 5.70 -1.09 26.74
N LEU A 154 4.52 -1.02 26.12
CA LEU A 154 3.38 -1.86 26.50
C LEU A 154 3.45 -3.27 25.90
N CYS A 155 3.97 -3.46 24.68
CA CYS A 155 4.12 -4.79 24.08
C CYS A 155 5.24 -5.62 24.76
N GLY A 156 6.23 -4.96 25.38
CA GLY A 156 7.21 -5.63 26.24
C GLY A 156 6.68 -6.11 27.59
N HIS A 157 5.57 -5.55 28.09
CA HIS A 157 5.00 -5.91 29.40
C HIS A 157 3.85 -6.92 29.30
N GLN A 158 3.12 -6.98 28.17
CA GLN A 158 2.00 -7.91 27.97
C GLN A 158 2.45 -9.34 27.58
N TYR A 159 3.70 -9.55 27.16
CA TYR A 159 4.20 -10.88 26.73
C TYR A 159 4.69 -11.77 27.89
N ARG A 160 4.68 -11.31 29.15
CA ARG A 160 5.05 -12.13 30.32
C ARG A 160 3.89 -12.88 30.99
N ASP A 161 2.63 -12.55 30.66
CA ASP A 161 1.47 -13.11 31.38
C ASP A 161 0.55 -14.03 30.56
N PHE A 162 0.80 -14.22 29.25
CA PHE A 162 0.12 -15.28 28.49
C PHE A 162 0.84 -16.62 28.68
N GLY A 163 0.53 -17.25 29.81
CA GLY A 163 0.81 -18.65 30.06
C GLY A 163 0.11 -19.54 29.03
N TYR A 164 0.85 -19.90 27.98
CA TYR A 164 0.59 -21.15 27.26
C TYR A 164 1.41 -22.23 27.93
N THR A 165 0.73 -23.17 28.59
CA THR A 165 1.32 -24.41 29.08
C THR A 165 1.78 -25.23 27.87
N TRP A 166 3.01 -25.00 27.44
CA TRP A 166 3.77 -26.02 26.73
C TRP A 166 4.08 -27.11 27.75
N SER A 167 3.27 -28.18 27.70
CA SER A 167 3.58 -29.44 28.34
C SER A 167 4.97 -29.87 27.91
N SER A 168 5.84 -30.12 28.88
CA SER A 168 7.15 -30.73 28.72
C SER A 168 7.11 -31.89 27.74
N GLN A 169 7.84 -31.75 26.64
CA GLN A 169 8.64 -32.85 26.15
C GLN A 169 10.02 -32.30 25.79
N ALA A 170 10.87 -32.32 26.81
CA ALA A 170 12.30 -32.15 26.67
C ALA A 170 12.85 -33.29 25.79
N GLY A 171 13.26 -32.94 24.57
CA GLY A 171 14.19 -33.72 23.76
C GLY A 171 15.35 -32.78 23.43
N GLN A 172 16.51 -33.06 24.01
CA GLN A 172 17.74 -32.27 23.90
C GLN A 172 18.09 -31.94 22.44
N ILE A 173 18.42 -30.68 22.17
CA ILE A 173 19.38 -30.36 21.12
C ILE A 173 20.40 -29.40 21.75
N SER A 174 21.61 -29.91 21.83
CA SER A 174 22.81 -29.29 22.36
C SER A 174 23.11 -27.96 21.69
N GLN A 175 23.73 -27.07 22.48
CA GLN A 175 24.41 -25.86 22.05
C GLN A 175 25.14 -26.03 20.71
N LEU A 176 24.86 -25.13 19.77
CA LEU A 176 25.84 -24.73 18.78
C LEU A 176 25.94 -23.21 18.82
N ASP A 177 27.12 -22.76 19.23
CA ASP A 177 27.63 -21.40 19.11
C ASP A 177 27.32 -20.79 17.74
N PHE A 178 26.71 -19.62 17.74
CA PHE A 178 26.74 -18.72 16.59
C PHE A 178 27.45 -17.43 16.99
N ASN A 179 28.73 -17.39 16.63
CA ASN A 179 29.66 -16.28 16.83
C ASN A 179 29.43 -15.24 15.71
N PRO A 180 29.10 -13.97 16.01
CA PRO A 180 28.72 -13.00 15.00
C PRO A 180 29.90 -12.10 14.62
N TRP A 181 30.94 -12.65 14.00
CA TRP A 181 31.95 -11.89 13.26
C TRP A 181 32.60 -12.81 12.21
N LEU A 182 32.19 -12.72 10.95
CA LEU A 182 33.04 -12.91 9.78
C LEU A 182 32.26 -12.57 8.50
N PHE A 183 32.81 -11.58 7.79
CA PHE A 183 32.48 -11.01 6.48
C PHE A 183 31.37 -9.96 6.39
#